data_AF-K2D4B0-F1
#
_entry.id   AF-K2D4B0-F1
#
_cell.length_a   1.000
_cell.length_b   1.000
_cell.length_c   1.000
_cell.angle_alpha   90.00
_cell.angle_beta   90.00
_cell.angle_gamma   90.00
#
_symmetry.space_group_name_H-M   'P 1'
#
loop_
_entity.id
_entity.type
_entity.pdbx_description
1 polymer ?
#
loop_
_entity_poly.entity_id
_entity_poly.type
_entity_poly.pdbx_seq_one_letter_code
_entity_poly.pdbx_strand_id
1 'polypeptide(L)'
;MQREAPAEYQLVISKTGVKPEELEQWKKMAPKMRILKDESSGVFEQHAGYFDLPHVDIQKMSIDQIPIYKNWAYVKIFRHNMIKQPDVLNLMYFYSQDYTLEEKRANYEFYEARTIHESSLSPSLHAILAAELGKMDEAYKFFAYGARLDLDDYNRNTEQGLHVTSAAGVWASMIFGFGGMRTDGDVLIFNPTIPGQWKSYRFRVYYQGAKIQVIVDQENIHFQVINGPSVTISIYETNHTLSTERLALKLRKVN
;
A
#
# COMPACT_ATOMS: atom_id res chain seq x y z
N MET A 1 -3.43 3.19 -26.82
CA MET A 1 -4.49 2.42 -27.53
C MET A 1 -4.71 2.85 -28.97
N GLN A 2 -5.19 4.07 -29.30
CA GLN A 2 -5.44 4.44 -30.71
C GLN A 2 -4.25 4.19 -31.65
N ARG A 3 -3.02 4.49 -31.19
CA ARG A 3 -1.78 4.27 -31.93
C ARG A 3 -1.25 2.83 -31.83
N GLU A 4 -1.30 2.25 -30.64
CA GLU A 4 -0.59 1.00 -30.30
C GLU A 4 -1.45 -0.27 -30.46
N ALA A 5 -2.77 -0.13 -30.40
CA ALA A 5 -3.75 -1.21 -30.41
C ALA A 5 -5.07 -0.71 -31.05
N PRO A 6 -5.05 -0.33 -32.34
CA PRO A 6 -6.19 0.33 -32.99
C PRO A 6 -7.42 -0.58 -33.10
N ALA A 7 -7.24 -1.89 -33.27
CA ALA A 7 -8.35 -2.84 -33.36
C ALA A 7 -9.09 -2.96 -32.01
N GLU A 8 -8.34 -3.09 -30.92
CA GLU A 8 -8.85 -3.13 -29.55
C GLU A 8 -9.53 -1.82 -29.17
N TYR A 9 -8.95 -0.69 -29.58
CA TYR A 9 -9.58 0.62 -29.40
C TYR A 9 -10.97 0.67 -30.05
N GLN A 10 -11.08 0.25 -31.32
CA GLN A 10 -12.36 0.24 -32.03
C GLN A 10 -13.38 -0.71 -31.39
N LEU A 11 -12.93 -1.88 -30.92
CA LEU A 11 -13.78 -2.83 -30.20
C LEU A 11 -14.34 -2.21 -28.92
N VAL A 12 -13.51 -1.54 -28.12
CA VAL A 12 -13.93 -0.89 -26.87
C VAL A 12 -14.94 0.22 -27.18
N ILE A 13 -14.62 1.13 -28.10
CA ILE A 13 -15.52 2.24 -28.47
C ILE A 13 -16.86 1.72 -28.98
N SER A 14 -16.86 0.70 -29.84
CA SER A 14 -18.11 0.11 -30.37
C SER A 14 -18.95 -0.54 -29.28
N LYS A 15 -18.32 -1.18 -28.29
CA LYS A 15 -19.01 -1.85 -27.19
C LYS A 15 -19.56 -0.87 -26.15
N THR A 16 -18.80 0.18 -25.81
CA THR A 16 -19.15 1.12 -24.75
C THR A 16 -19.97 2.30 -25.24
N GLY A 17 -19.90 2.63 -26.52
CA GLY A 17 -20.52 3.81 -27.10
C GLY A 17 -19.88 5.13 -26.64
N VAL A 18 -18.68 5.08 -26.05
CA VAL A 18 -17.95 6.27 -25.58
C VAL A 18 -17.69 7.19 -26.77
N LYS A 19 -18.14 8.44 -26.63
CA LYS A 19 -18.02 9.44 -27.68
C LYS A 19 -16.72 10.23 -27.56
N PRO A 20 -16.13 10.72 -28.66
CA PRO A 20 -14.95 11.58 -28.62
C PRO A 20 -15.12 12.80 -27.70
N GLU A 21 -16.33 13.37 -27.62
CA GLU A 21 -16.61 14.53 -26.78
C GLU A 21 -16.49 14.21 -25.28
N GLU A 22 -16.79 12.98 -24.86
CA GLU A 22 -16.62 12.54 -23.47
C GLU A 22 -15.13 12.51 -23.09
N LEU A 23 -14.28 12.01 -23.98
CA LEU A 23 -12.82 12.01 -23.78
C LEU A 23 -12.29 13.44 -23.60
N GLU A 24 -12.78 14.38 -24.40
CA GLU A 24 -12.42 15.79 -24.28
C GLU A 24 -12.96 16.42 -22.99
N GLN A 25 -14.14 16.01 -22.51
CA GLN A 25 -14.64 16.43 -21.21
C GLN A 25 -13.79 15.87 -20.06
N TRP A 26 -13.40 14.60 -20.10
CA TRP A 26 -12.57 13.99 -19.06
C TRP A 26 -11.20 14.70 -18.96
N LYS A 27 -10.57 15.01 -20.11
CA LYS A 27 -9.34 15.81 -20.15
C LYS A 27 -9.50 17.21 -19.55
N LYS A 28 -10.69 17.82 -19.67
CA LYS A 28 -11.00 19.13 -19.07
C LYS A 28 -11.31 19.04 -17.58
N MET A 29 -11.89 17.93 -17.12
CA MET A 29 -12.30 17.73 -15.72
C MET A 29 -11.15 17.28 -14.84
N ALA A 30 -10.28 16.37 -15.31
CA ALA A 30 -9.17 15.82 -14.53
C ALA A 30 -8.28 16.90 -13.87
N PRO A 31 -7.76 17.93 -14.58
CA PRO A 31 -6.94 18.97 -13.96
C PRO A 31 -7.73 19.94 -13.06
N LYS A 32 -9.07 19.86 -13.06
CA LYS A 32 -9.96 20.67 -12.21
C LYS A 32 -10.50 19.89 -11.01
N MET A 33 -10.13 18.62 -10.87
CA MET A 33 -10.51 17.82 -9.71
C MET A 33 -9.88 18.42 -8.46
N ARG A 34 -10.69 18.69 -7.44
CA ARG A 34 -10.18 19.29 -6.20
C ARG A 34 -9.55 18.21 -5.33
N ILE A 35 -8.23 18.27 -5.19
CA ILE A 35 -7.46 17.50 -4.22
C ILE A 35 -7.12 18.43 -3.06
N LEU A 36 -7.58 18.10 -1.86
CA LEU A 36 -7.42 18.94 -0.68
C LEU A 36 -6.08 18.63 -0.03
N LYS A 37 -5.17 19.60 -0.01
CA LYS A 37 -3.86 19.50 0.65
C LYS A 37 -3.64 20.78 1.44
N ASP A 38 -3.27 20.63 2.70
CA ASP A 38 -2.74 21.74 3.47
C ASP A 38 -1.26 21.94 3.09
N GLU A 39 -0.95 23.05 2.43
CA GLU A 39 0.41 23.32 1.93
C GLU A 39 1.43 23.52 3.06
N SER A 40 0.98 23.87 4.27
CA SER A 40 1.88 24.12 5.41
C SER A 40 2.41 22.82 6.02
N SER A 41 1.54 21.82 6.18
CA SER A 41 1.86 20.52 6.76
C SER A 41 2.15 19.44 5.73
N GLY A 42 1.74 19.64 4.47
CA GLY A 42 1.79 18.62 3.43
C GLY A 42 0.73 17.52 3.58
N VAL A 43 -0.19 17.64 4.55
CA VAL A 43 -1.23 16.64 4.82
C VAL A 43 -2.41 16.86 3.87
N PHE A 44 -2.82 15.79 3.18
CA PHE A 44 -4.04 15.78 2.37
C PHE A 44 -5.25 15.67 3.29
N GLU A 45 -6.27 16.48 3.08
CA GLU A 45 -7.51 16.43 3.85
C GLU A 45 -8.42 15.30 3.31
N GLN A 46 -8.82 14.36 4.17
CA GLN A 46 -9.60 13.18 3.75
C GLN A 46 -10.91 13.56 3.05
N HIS A 47 -11.59 14.58 3.55
CA HIS A 47 -12.73 15.22 2.91
C HIS A 47 -12.84 16.65 3.40
N ALA A 48 -13.58 17.49 2.69
CA ALA A 48 -13.75 18.90 3.10
C ALA A 48 -14.29 19.01 4.54
N GLY A 49 -13.58 19.76 5.39
CA GLY A 49 -13.94 19.98 6.79
C GLY A 49 -13.54 18.84 7.72
N TYR A 50 -12.73 17.88 7.26
CA TYR A 50 -12.23 16.79 8.10
C TYR A 50 -11.33 17.32 9.22
N PHE A 51 -10.49 18.33 8.94
CA PHE A 51 -9.58 18.88 9.96
C PHE A 51 -10.31 19.59 11.10
N ASP A 52 -11.55 20.05 10.86
CA ASP A 52 -12.40 20.69 11.86
C ASP A 52 -13.18 19.69 12.72
N LEU A 53 -13.11 18.38 12.42
CA LEU A 53 -13.81 17.37 13.19
C LEU A 53 -13.23 17.22 14.60
N PRO A 54 -14.09 17.08 15.63
CA PRO A 54 -13.66 16.79 16.99
C PRO A 54 -12.67 15.63 17.07
N HIS A 55 -11.56 15.84 17.77
CA HIS A 55 -10.53 14.82 17.91
C HIS A 55 -10.91 13.75 18.92
N VAL A 56 -10.68 12.49 18.57
CA VAL A 56 -10.72 11.34 19.48
C VAL A 56 -9.32 10.76 19.59
N ASP A 57 -8.81 10.74 20.82
CA ASP A 57 -7.53 10.10 21.13
C ASP A 57 -7.75 8.58 21.26
N ILE A 58 -7.49 7.87 20.15
CA ILE A 58 -7.69 6.41 20.07
C ILE A 58 -6.81 5.63 21.04
N GLN A 59 -5.64 6.17 21.42
CA GLN A 59 -4.71 5.50 22.34
C GLN A 59 -5.22 5.50 23.78
N LYS A 60 -6.13 6.42 24.12
CA LYS A 60 -6.78 6.50 25.44
C LYS A 60 -8.13 5.78 25.50
N MET A 61 -8.56 5.13 24.42
CA MET A 61 -9.83 4.42 24.41
C MET A 61 -9.73 3.10 25.20
N SER A 62 -10.75 2.82 26.01
CA SER A 62 -10.86 1.51 26.67
C SER A 62 -11.18 0.43 25.63
N ILE A 63 -10.58 -0.75 25.80
CA ILE A 63 -10.84 -1.93 24.97
C ILE A 63 -12.32 -2.33 24.98
N ASP A 64 -13.06 -2.03 26.05
CA ASP A 64 -14.49 -2.35 26.17
C ASP A 64 -15.36 -1.54 25.18
N GLN A 65 -14.81 -0.47 24.59
CA GLN A 65 -15.49 0.29 23.53
C GLN A 65 -15.35 -0.37 22.16
N ILE A 66 -14.50 -1.39 22.02
CA ILE A 66 -14.24 -2.08 20.76
C ILE A 66 -15.08 -3.38 20.70
N PRO A 67 -15.84 -3.62 19.62
CA PRO A 67 -15.91 -2.80 18.41
C PRO A 67 -16.83 -1.56 18.57
N ILE A 68 -16.44 -0.47 17.93
CA ILE A 68 -17.09 0.85 18.04
C ILE A 68 -18.57 0.76 17.67
N TYR A 69 -18.91 0.04 16.60
CA TYR A 69 -20.29 -0.06 16.12
C TYR A 69 -21.25 -0.75 17.11
N LYS A 70 -20.75 -1.52 18.08
CA LYS A 70 -21.56 -2.13 19.14
C LYS A 70 -21.72 -1.23 20.36
N ASN A 71 -20.75 -0.36 20.61
CA ASN A 71 -20.64 0.39 21.87
C ASN A 71 -20.94 1.89 21.72
N TRP A 72 -20.94 2.43 20.50
CA TRP A 72 -21.20 3.84 20.23
C TRP A 72 -22.52 4.03 19.49
N ALA A 73 -23.21 5.12 19.78
CA ALA A 73 -24.35 5.55 18.96
C ALA A 73 -23.88 5.77 17.51
N TYR A 74 -24.61 5.23 16.53
CA TYR A 74 -24.22 5.26 15.12
C TYR A 74 -23.87 6.67 14.63
N VAL A 75 -24.67 7.66 15.02
CA VAL A 75 -24.49 9.08 14.66
C VAL A 75 -23.26 9.74 15.29
N LYS A 76 -22.68 9.14 16.34
CA LYS A 76 -21.45 9.62 17.00
C LYS A 76 -20.22 9.26 16.18
N ILE A 77 -20.23 8.09 15.53
CA ILE A 77 -19.08 7.54 14.79
C ILE A 77 -18.64 8.51 13.69
N PHE A 78 -19.59 9.14 13.00
CA PHE A 78 -19.33 10.03 11.86
C PHE A 78 -19.01 11.50 12.21
N ARG A 79 -18.93 11.85 13.51
CA ARG A 79 -18.77 13.25 13.95
C ARG A 79 -17.42 13.52 14.62
N HIS A 80 -16.43 12.69 14.36
CA HIS A 80 -15.08 12.80 14.91
C HIS A 80 -14.06 12.45 13.84
N ASN A 81 -12.80 12.83 14.04
CA ASN A 81 -11.70 12.50 13.14
C ASN A 81 -11.12 11.09 13.34
N MET A 82 -11.91 10.16 13.90
CA MET A 82 -11.51 8.76 14.02
C MET A 82 -11.81 8.04 12.71
N ILE A 83 -10.82 7.32 12.21
CA ILE A 83 -10.88 6.62 10.93
C ILE A 83 -10.88 5.11 11.16
N LYS A 84 -11.75 4.39 10.44
CA LYS A 84 -11.82 2.92 10.51
C LYS A 84 -10.57 2.23 9.95
N GLN A 85 -10.08 2.72 8.80
CA GLN A 85 -9.06 2.09 7.97
C GLN A 85 -8.43 3.12 7.02
N PRO A 86 -7.27 2.86 6.39
CA PRO A 86 -6.66 3.74 5.41
C PRO A 86 -7.69 4.31 4.44
N ASP A 87 -7.62 5.63 4.25
CA ASP A 87 -8.38 6.37 3.26
C ASP A 87 -7.39 7.18 2.40
N VAL A 88 -6.89 8.32 2.90
CA VAL A 88 -5.81 9.10 2.26
C VAL A 88 -4.57 8.24 2.01
N LEU A 89 -4.20 7.40 2.98
CA LEU A 89 -3.04 6.50 2.87
C LEU A 89 -3.20 5.46 1.76
N ASN A 90 -4.42 5.12 1.31
CA ASN A 90 -4.61 4.24 0.15
C ASN A 90 -4.07 4.88 -1.13
N LEU A 91 -4.27 6.19 -1.32
CA LEU A 91 -3.80 6.87 -2.52
C LEU A 91 -2.27 6.78 -2.60
N MET A 92 -1.59 6.96 -1.48
CA MET A 92 -0.13 6.86 -1.38
C MET A 92 0.41 5.44 -1.55
N TYR A 93 -0.43 4.42 -1.34
CA TYR A 93 -0.08 3.04 -1.66
C TYR A 93 -0.28 2.73 -3.16
N PHE A 94 -1.43 3.10 -3.74
CA PHE A 94 -1.76 2.79 -5.13
C PHE A 94 -1.01 3.64 -6.15
N TYR A 95 -0.73 4.90 -5.82
CA TYR A 95 -0.03 5.89 -6.64
C TYR A 95 1.26 6.33 -5.95
N SER A 96 2.01 5.36 -5.44
CA SER A 96 3.19 5.60 -4.63
C SER A 96 4.23 6.53 -5.26
N GLN A 97 4.44 6.47 -6.57
CA GLN A 97 5.41 7.32 -7.27
C GLN A 97 4.92 8.76 -7.48
N ASP A 98 3.63 9.05 -7.28
CA ASP A 98 3.06 10.40 -7.39
C ASP A 98 3.27 11.23 -6.10
N TYR A 99 3.80 10.62 -5.03
CA TYR A 99 4.02 11.28 -3.74
C TYR A 99 5.48 11.17 -3.29
N THR A 100 6.01 12.26 -2.74
CA THR A 100 7.37 12.24 -2.15
C THR A 100 7.39 11.45 -0.84
N LEU A 101 8.58 11.06 -0.39
CA LEU A 101 8.73 10.36 0.89
C LEU A 101 8.28 11.25 2.06
N GLU A 102 8.50 12.57 1.97
CA GLU A 102 8.08 13.56 2.94
C GLU A 102 6.56 13.69 3.01
N GLU A 103 5.87 13.72 1.86
CA GLU A 103 4.40 13.74 1.80
C GLU A 103 3.82 12.47 2.42
N LYS A 104 4.36 11.31 2.05
CA LYS A 104 3.99 10.02 2.66
C LYS A 104 4.19 10.04 4.17
N ARG A 105 5.32 10.58 4.64
CA ARG A 105 5.62 10.68 6.07
C ARG A 105 4.62 11.57 6.80
N ALA A 106 4.39 12.78 6.32
CA ALA A 106 3.47 13.74 6.93
C ALA A 106 2.06 13.15 7.08
N ASN A 107 1.58 12.49 6.02
CA ASN A 107 0.24 11.88 6.02
C ASN A 107 0.20 10.61 6.86
N TYR A 108 1.24 9.77 6.83
CA TYR A 108 1.31 8.58 7.66
C TYR A 108 1.24 8.92 9.15
N GLU A 109 2.09 9.83 9.63
CA GLU A 109 2.08 10.25 11.05
C GLU A 109 0.74 10.87 11.46
N PHE A 110 0.09 11.61 10.54
CA PHE A 110 -1.20 12.22 10.82
C PHE A 110 -2.35 11.20 10.87
N TYR A 111 -2.40 10.27 9.91
CA TYR A 111 -3.53 9.36 9.75
C TYR A 111 -3.41 8.06 10.55
N GLU A 112 -2.21 7.54 10.80
CA GLU A 112 -2.00 6.37 11.65
C GLU A 112 -2.54 6.64 13.06
N ALA A 113 -2.16 7.80 13.65
CA ALA A 113 -2.60 8.21 14.98
C ALA A 113 -4.13 8.43 15.11
N ARG A 114 -4.87 8.41 14.00
CA ARG A 114 -6.33 8.59 13.93
C ARG A 114 -7.05 7.32 13.48
N THR A 115 -6.34 6.26 13.13
CA THR A 115 -6.92 5.03 12.59
C THR A 115 -7.13 3.98 13.68
N ILE A 116 -8.37 3.56 13.93
CA ILE A 116 -8.71 2.56 14.97
C ILE A 116 -8.45 1.11 14.53
N HIS A 117 -8.13 0.90 13.25
CA HIS A 117 -7.83 -0.41 12.65
C HIS A 117 -8.92 -1.49 12.79
N GLU A 118 -10.20 -1.10 12.91
CA GLU A 118 -11.34 -2.04 12.97
C GLU A 118 -11.60 -2.82 11.68
N SER A 119 -10.89 -2.48 10.60
CA SER A 119 -10.89 -3.25 9.36
C SER A 119 -9.66 -4.13 9.29
N SER A 120 -9.87 -5.41 8.98
CA SER A 120 -8.79 -6.38 8.80
C SER A 120 -7.81 -6.03 7.66
N LEU A 121 -8.19 -5.12 6.75
CA LEU A 121 -7.31 -4.58 5.71
C LEU A 121 -6.29 -3.57 6.28
N SER A 122 -6.68 -2.83 7.33
CA SER A 122 -5.97 -1.64 7.81
C SER A 122 -4.51 -1.89 8.21
N PRO A 123 -4.19 -2.95 8.98
CA PRO A 123 -2.80 -3.21 9.39
C PRO A 123 -1.86 -3.44 8.20
N SER A 124 -2.30 -4.13 7.16
CA SER A 124 -1.42 -4.50 6.05
C SER A 124 -0.86 -3.30 5.29
N LEU A 125 -1.69 -2.27 5.07
CA LEU A 125 -1.26 -1.05 4.39
C LEU A 125 -0.37 -0.19 5.29
N HIS A 126 -0.70 -0.08 6.58
CA HIS A 126 0.17 0.60 7.53
C HIS A 126 1.54 -0.09 7.62
N ALA A 127 1.60 -1.42 7.59
CA ALA A 127 2.86 -2.15 7.52
C ALA A 127 3.67 -1.80 6.26
N ILE A 128 3.00 -1.66 5.10
CA ILE A 128 3.65 -1.31 3.83
C ILE A 128 4.25 0.09 3.88
N LEU A 129 3.47 1.08 4.31
CA LEU A 129 3.94 2.47 4.39
C LEU A 129 4.98 2.65 5.50
N ALA A 130 4.82 2.02 6.66
CA ALA A 130 5.83 2.03 7.71
C ALA A 130 7.16 1.47 7.22
N ALA A 131 7.14 0.35 6.47
CA ALA A 131 8.35 -0.23 5.90
C ALA A 131 9.03 0.72 4.90
N GLU A 132 8.23 1.36 4.03
CA GLU A 132 8.72 2.37 3.07
C GLU A 132 9.33 3.60 3.77
N LEU A 133 8.74 4.02 4.89
CA LEU A 133 9.18 5.18 5.68
C LEU A 133 10.34 4.89 6.64
N GLY A 134 10.83 3.65 6.66
CA GLY A 134 11.91 3.20 7.56
C GLY A 134 11.49 2.92 8.99
N LYS A 135 10.19 2.93 9.30
CA LYS A 135 9.63 2.63 10.64
C LYS A 135 9.52 1.12 10.84
N MET A 136 10.66 0.42 10.79
CA MET A 136 10.72 -1.04 10.66
C MET A 136 10.05 -1.81 11.82
N ASP A 137 10.21 -1.33 13.05
CA ASP A 137 9.56 -1.95 14.23
C ASP A 137 8.03 -1.84 14.16
N GLU A 138 7.53 -0.70 13.68
CA GLU A 138 6.10 -0.46 13.48
C GLU A 138 5.55 -1.32 12.33
N ALA A 139 6.29 -1.37 11.22
CA ALA A 139 5.97 -2.23 10.08
C ALA A 139 5.86 -3.70 10.49
N TYR A 140 6.82 -4.18 11.29
CA TYR A 140 6.83 -5.55 11.79
C TYR A 140 5.64 -5.83 12.73
N LYS A 141 5.28 -4.89 13.61
CA LYS A 141 4.11 -5.04 14.50
C LYS A 141 2.81 -5.17 13.70
N PHE A 142 2.57 -4.28 12.73
CA PHE A 142 1.38 -4.36 11.88
C PHE A 142 1.34 -5.65 11.05
N PHE A 143 2.48 -6.06 10.49
CA PHE A 143 2.60 -7.33 9.77
C PHE A 143 2.27 -8.52 10.67
N ALA A 144 2.87 -8.60 11.86
CA ALA A 144 2.67 -9.70 12.80
C ALA A 144 1.22 -9.78 13.26
N TYR A 145 0.57 -8.63 13.50
CA TYR A 145 -0.86 -8.57 13.81
C TYR A 145 -1.70 -9.20 12.69
N GLY A 146 -1.50 -8.77 11.44
CA GLY A 146 -2.24 -9.31 10.29
C GLY A 146 -1.99 -10.81 10.08
N ALA A 147 -0.74 -11.25 10.24
CA ALA A 147 -0.32 -12.64 10.05
C ALA A 147 -0.90 -13.61 11.09
N ARG A 148 -1.31 -13.09 12.25
CA ARG A 148 -1.89 -13.87 13.35
C ARG A 148 -3.35 -13.57 13.63
N LEU A 149 -3.99 -12.68 12.86
CA LEU A 149 -5.33 -12.17 13.11
C LEU A 149 -6.36 -13.29 13.36
N ASP A 150 -6.49 -14.24 12.42
CA ASP A 150 -7.41 -15.37 12.55
C ASP A 150 -6.87 -16.48 13.46
N LEU A 151 -5.54 -16.61 13.60
CA LEU A 151 -4.91 -17.66 14.41
C LEU A 151 -5.05 -17.40 15.91
N ASP A 152 -4.97 -16.13 16.31
CA ASP A 152 -5.05 -15.68 17.71
C ASP A 152 -6.39 -15.01 18.01
N ASP A 153 -7.32 -14.97 17.04
CA ASP A 153 -8.64 -14.36 17.12
C ASP A 153 -8.62 -12.91 17.66
N TYR A 154 -7.72 -12.08 17.12
CA TYR A 154 -7.55 -10.70 17.61
C TYR A 154 -8.81 -9.84 17.48
N ASN A 155 -9.62 -10.09 16.45
CA ASN A 155 -10.90 -9.38 16.24
C ASN A 155 -12.08 -10.03 16.97
N ARG A 156 -11.89 -11.17 17.65
CA ARG A 156 -12.92 -11.90 18.41
C ARG A 156 -14.17 -12.21 17.60
N ASN A 157 -13.94 -12.57 16.34
CA ASN A 157 -14.98 -12.81 15.34
C ASN A 157 -14.56 -13.85 14.31
N THR A 158 -13.47 -14.59 14.53
CA THR A 158 -12.99 -15.62 13.60
C THR A 158 -14.01 -16.74 13.42
N GLU A 159 -14.89 -16.96 14.41
CA GLU A 159 -16.02 -17.88 14.32
C GLU A 159 -17.01 -17.53 13.20
N GLN A 160 -17.01 -16.28 12.72
CA GLN A 160 -17.86 -15.79 11.62
C GLN A 160 -17.23 -16.05 10.24
N GLY A 161 -15.96 -16.47 10.19
CA GLY A 161 -15.23 -16.78 8.98
C GLY A 161 -13.83 -16.16 8.95
N LEU A 162 -12.99 -16.66 8.03
CA LEU A 162 -11.63 -16.17 7.86
C LEU A 162 -11.60 -14.79 7.21
N HIS A 163 -10.68 -13.93 7.66
CA HIS A 163 -10.47 -12.61 7.08
C HIS A 163 -9.59 -12.71 5.82
N VAL A 164 -10.17 -13.18 4.71
CA VAL A 164 -9.44 -13.44 3.45
C VAL A 164 -8.67 -12.21 2.96
N THR A 165 -9.22 -11.00 3.12
CA THR A 165 -8.51 -9.75 2.78
C THR A 165 -7.31 -9.50 3.68
N SER A 166 -7.37 -9.86 4.97
CA SER A 166 -6.20 -9.81 5.87
C SER A 166 -5.11 -10.77 5.39
N ALA A 167 -5.47 -12.01 5.06
CA ALA A 167 -4.51 -12.99 4.55
C ALA A 167 -3.83 -12.53 3.25
N ALA A 168 -4.58 -11.92 2.33
CA ALA A 168 -4.01 -11.27 1.15
C ALA A 168 -3.12 -10.07 1.52
N GLY A 169 -3.52 -9.29 2.52
CA GLY A 169 -2.75 -8.17 3.08
C GLY A 169 -1.40 -8.61 3.66
N VAL A 170 -1.32 -9.76 4.33
CA VAL A 170 -0.07 -10.33 4.84
C VAL A 170 0.91 -10.60 3.69
N TRP A 171 0.42 -11.20 2.61
CA TRP A 171 1.22 -11.35 1.40
C TRP A 171 1.64 -9.99 0.82
N ALA A 172 0.70 -9.03 0.73
CA ALA A 172 1.01 -7.69 0.22
C ALA A 172 2.08 -6.98 1.06
N SER A 173 2.04 -7.07 2.39
CA SER A 173 3.06 -6.50 3.28
C SER A 173 4.43 -7.15 3.06
N MET A 174 4.50 -8.44 2.74
CA MET A 174 5.76 -9.09 2.37
C MET A 174 6.36 -8.52 1.07
N ILE A 175 5.53 -8.34 0.04
CA ILE A 175 6.02 -8.00 -1.30
C ILE A 175 6.16 -6.48 -1.49
N PHE A 176 5.11 -5.73 -1.19
CA PHE A 176 5.07 -4.28 -1.35
C PHE A 176 5.66 -3.55 -0.13
N GLY A 177 5.60 -4.14 1.07
CA GLY A 177 6.22 -3.56 2.26
C GLY A 177 7.70 -3.90 2.32
N PHE A 178 8.04 -5.08 2.84
CA PHE A 178 9.44 -5.48 3.03
C PHE A 178 10.18 -5.65 1.70
N GLY A 179 9.57 -6.26 0.68
CA GLY A 179 10.17 -6.34 -0.66
C GLY A 179 10.29 -4.99 -1.37
N GLY A 180 9.62 -3.95 -0.87
CA GLY A 180 9.61 -2.60 -1.43
C GLY A 180 9.16 -2.56 -2.89
N MET A 181 8.32 -3.51 -3.32
CA MET A 181 7.92 -3.60 -4.72
C MET A 181 6.93 -2.49 -5.08
N ARG A 182 7.07 -1.84 -6.24
CA ARG A 182 6.08 -0.90 -6.81
C ARG A 182 5.81 -1.22 -8.28
N THR A 183 4.59 -0.93 -8.73
CA THR A 183 4.05 -1.34 -10.04
C THR A 183 3.41 -0.18 -10.82
N ASP A 184 3.43 1.02 -10.26
CA ASP A 184 2.77 2.23 -10.76
C ASP A 184 3.66 3.08 -11.67
N GLY A 185 4.72 2.49 -12.24
CA GLY A 185 5.61 3.12 -13.22
C GLY A 185 5.94 2.18 -14.38
N ASP A 186 6.88 2.59 -15.23
CA ASP A 186 7.21 1.88 -16.49
C ASP A 186 7.83 0.48 -16.28
N VAL A 187 8.53 0.29 -15.16
CA VAL A 187 9.16 -0.99 -14.77
C VAL A 187 8.82 -1.31 -13.33
N LEU A 188 8.90 -2.59 -12.94
CA LEU A 188 8.82 -2.94 -11.52
C LEU A 188 10.01 -2.35 -10.77
N ILE A 189 9.71 -1.69 -9.64
CA ILE A 189 10.71 -1.14 -8.72
C ILE A 189 10.79 -2.04 -7.50
N PHE A 190 11.98 -2.26 -6.97
CA PHE A 190 12.22 -2.94 -5.71
C PHE A 190 13.12 -2.09 -4.80
N ASN A 191 12.67 -1.87 -3.57
CA ASN A 191 13.44 -1.27 -2.48
C ASN A 191 13.43 -2.19 -1.25
N PRO A 192 14.10 -3.36 -1.29
CA PRO A 192 13.92 -4.34 -0.25
C PRO A 192 14.52 -3.89 1.09
N THR A 193 13.81 -4.22 2.16
CA THR A 193 14.15 -3.99 3.55
C THR A 193 13.91 -5.28 4.34
N ILE A 194 14.50 -5.42 5.53
CA ILE A 194 14.31 -6.60 6.38
C ILE A 194 14.24 -6.18 7.85
N PRO A 195 13.26 -6.66 8.63
CA PRO A 195 13.19 -6.40 10.06
C PRO A 195 14.26 -7.22 10.81
N GLY A 196 14.74 -6.71 11.94
CA GLY A 196 15.81 -7.35 12.73
C GLY A 196 15.44 -8.75 13.26
N GLN A 197 14.15 -9.07 13.32
CA GLN A 197 13.60 -10.34 13.76
C GLN A 197 13.80 -11.47 12.73
N TRP A 198 14.11 -11.16 11.47
CA TRP A 198 14.24 -12.14 10.39
C TRP A 198 15.69 -12.38 9.99
N LYS A 199 16.06 -13.64 9.75
CA LYS A 199 17.39 -13.94 9.17
C LYS A 199 17.41 -13.69 7.67
N SER A 200 16.34 -14.08 7.01
CA SER A 200 16.12 -13.87 5.57
C SER A 200 14.65 -14.10 5.24
N TYR A 201 14.22 -13.63 4.07
CA TYR A 201 12.96 -14.03 3.46
C TYR A 201 13.13 -14.20 1.95
N ARG A 202 12.18 -14.91 1.34
CA ARG A 202 12.17 -15.21 -0.08
C ARG A 202 10.75 -15.13 -0.62
N PHE A 203 10.61 -14.53 -1.79
CA PHE A 203 9.35 -14.54 -2.52
C PHE A 203 9.59 -14.66 -4.02
N ARG A 204 8.50 -14.85 -4.76
CA ARG A 204 8.51 -14.96 -6.22
C ARG A 204 7.35 -14.14 -6.79
N VAL A 205 7.61 -13.45 -7.89
CA VAL A 205 6.60 -12.70 -8.65
C VAL A 205 6.70 -13.05 -10.13
N TYR A 206 5.61 -12.84 -10.86
CA TYR A 206 5.56 -13.03 -12.30
C TYR A 206 5.39 -11.68 -12.99
N TYR A 207 6.29 -11.36 -13.91
CA TYR A 207 6.32 -10.06 -14.58
C TYR A 207 6.82 -10.21 -16.02
N GLN A 208 6.04 -9.70 -16.99
CA GLN A 208 6.36 -9.75 -18.42
C GLN A 208 6.83 -11.14 -18.92
N GLY A 209 6.16 -12.21 -18.48
CA GLY A 209 6.52 -13.58 -18.86
C GLY A 209 7.59 -14.24 -17.97
N ALA A 210 8.27 -13.48 -17.12
CA ALA A 210 9.37 -13.93 -16.28
C ALA A 210 8.92 -14.20 -14.83
N LYS A 211 9.29 -15.36 -14.30
CA LYS A 211 9.18 -15.70 -12.88
C LYS A 211 10.45 -15.27 -12.17
N ILE A 212 10.37 -14.14 -11.47
CA ILE A 212 11.47 -13.55 -10.72
C ILE A 212 11.44 -14.11 -9.30
N GLN A 213 12.59 -14.55 -8.80
CA GLN A 213 12.81 -14.88 -7.39
C GLN A 213 13.63 -13.78 -6.73
N VAL A 214 13.15 -13.36 -5.56
CA VAL A 214 13.83 -12.38 -4.70
C VAL A 214 14.18 -13.06 -3.38
N ILE A 215 15.42 -12.93 -2.94
CA ILE A 215 15.90 -13.37 -1.63
C ILE A 215 16.55 -12.18 -0.94
N VAL A 216 16.19 -11.94 0.30
CA VAL A 216 16.72 -10.86 1.12
C VAL A 216 17.21 -11.45 2.42
N ASP A 217 18.46 -11.16 2.77
CA ASP A 217 19.05 -11.45 4.07
C ASP A 217 19.55 -10.14 4.72
N GLN A 218 20.17 -10.25 5.90
CA GLN A 218 20.64 -9.10 6.68
C GLN A 218 21.78 -8.30 6.00
N GLU A 219 22.40 -8.83 4.94
CA GLU A 219 23.55 -8.23 4.28
C GLU A 219 23.33 -7.98 2.78
N ASN A 220 22.58 -8.84 2.10
CA ASN A 220 22.49 -8.88 0.64
C ASN A 220 21.04 -9.08 0.17
N ILE A 221 20.82 -8.66 -1.07
CA ILE A 221 19.62 -8.96 -1.85
C ILE A 221 20.03 -9.73 -3.11
N HIS A 222 19.24 -10.73 -3.46
CA HIS A 222 19.47 -11.57 -4.63
C HIS A 222 18.23 -11.61 -5.52
N PHE A 223 18.45 -11.41 -6.82
CA PHE A 223 17.43 -11.47 -7.86
C PHE A 223 17.83 -12.48 -8.92
N GLN A 224 16.87 -13.24 -9.42
CA GLN A 224 17.09 -14.22 -10.49
C GLN A 224 15.78 -14.49 -11.23
N VAL A 225 15.83 -14.56 -12.57
CA VAL A 225 14.74 -15.17 -13.35
C VAL A 225 14.90 -16.68 -13.26
N ILE A 226 13.99 -17.33 -12.55
CA ILE A 226 14.02 -18.80 -12.40
C ILE A 226 13.27 -19.52 -13.52
N ASN A 227 12.45 -18.80 -14.30
CA ASN A 227 11.75 -19.29 -15.48
C ASN A 227 11.27 -18.11 -16.34
N GLY A 228 11.32 -18.21 -17.66
CA GLY A 228 10.88 -17.16 -18.59
C GLY A 228 12.02 -16.28 -19.14
N PRO A 229 11.70 -15.20 -19.87
CA PRO A 229 12.69 -14.33 -20.52
C PRO A 229 13.42 -13.42 -19.53
N SER A 230 14.49 -12.79 -20.00
CA SER A 230 15.10 -11.66 -19.30
C SER A 230 14.14 -10.47 -19.21
N VAL A 231 14.23 -9.71 -18.12
CA VAL A 231 13.33 -8.58 -17.87
C VAL A 231 14.08 -7.45 -17.15
N THR A 232 13.73 -6.22 -17.48
CA THR A 232 14.27 -5.03 -16.81
C THR A 232 13.43 -4.65 -15.60
N ILE A 233 14.09 -4.44 -14.47
CA ILE A 233 13.50 -3.91 -13.23
C ILE A 233 14.38 -2.80 -12.68
N SER A 234 13.85 -1.96 -11.80
CA SER A 234 14.63 -1.01 -11.02
C SER A 234 14.87 -1.57 -9.63
N ILE A 235 16.13 -1.58 -9.17
CA ILE A 235 16.49 -1.92 -7.79
C ILE A 235 17.19 -0.70 -7.22
N TYR A 236 16.61 -0.13 -6.17
CA TYR A 236 17.09 1.10 -5.56
C TYR A 236 17.43 2.22 -6.56
N GLU A 237 16.46 2.55 -7.41
CA GLU A 237 16.52 3.59 -8.45
C GLU A 237 17.48 3.30 -9.62
N THR A 238 18.11 2.12 -9.64
CA THR A 238 19.01 1.71 -10.73
C THR A 238 18.37 0.58 -11.55
N ASN A 239 18.32 0.75 -12.87
CA ASN A 239 17.80 -0.28 -13.76
C ASN A 239 18.79 -1.45 -13.91
N HIS A 240 18.26 -2.66 -13.76
CA HIS A 240 18.98 -3.92 -13.96
C HIS A 240 18.19 -4.81 -14.90
N THR A 241 18.89 -5.50 -15.81
CA THR A 241 18.31 -6.58 -16.61
C THR A 241 18.57 -7.90 -15.90
N LEU A 242 17.50 -8.54 -15.43
CA LEU A 242 17.58 -9.85 -14.81
C LEU A 242 17.60 -10.95 -15.87
N SER A 243 18.33 -12.02 -15.60
CA SER A 243 18.39 -13.23 -16.41
C SER A 243 18.37 -14.46 -15.50
N THR A 244 18.68 -15.63 -16.05
CA THR A 244 18.89 -16.85 -15.26
C THR A 244 20.12 -16.77 -14.35
N GLU A 245 21.03 -15.84 -14.60
CA GLU A 245 22.16 -15.56 -13.70
C GLU A 245 21.68 -14.80 -12.46
N ARG A 246 22.24 -15.14 -11.30
CA ARG A 246 21.88 -14.48 -10.04
C ARG A 246 22.56 -13.12 -9.98
N LEU A 247 21.77 -12.06 -9.88
CA LEU A 247 22.22 -10.74 -9.47
C LEU A 247 22.28 -10.69 -7.93
N ALA A 248 23.40 -10.23 -7.38
CA ALA A 248 23.59 -10.01 -5.94
C ALA A 248 24.00 -8.56 -5.68
N LEU A 249 23.30 -7.88 -4.78
CA LEU A 249 23.59 -6.51 -4.37
C LEU A 249 23.62 -6.44 -2.84
N LYS A 250 24.26 -5.41 -2.28
CA LYS A 250 24.19 -5.16 -0.84
C LYS A 250 22.81 -4.63 -0.45
N LEU A 251 22.30 -5.10 0.69
CA LEU A 251 21.10 -4.54 1.29
C LEU A 251 21.39 -3.08 1.70
N ARG A 252 20.53 -2.14 1.29
CA ARG A 252 20.62 -0.76 1.80
C ARG A 252 20.05 -0.75 3.22
N LYS A 253 20.83 -0.20 4.17
CA LYS A 253 20.31 0.08 5.50
C LYS A 253 19.37 1.28 5.40
N VAL A 254 18.16 1.13 5.90
CA VAL A 254 17.23 2.25 6.03
C VAL A 254 17.65 3.00 7.30
N ASN A 255 18.05 4.25 7.16
CA ASN A 255 18.32 5.16 8.28
C ASN A 255 17.03 5.86 8.69
#